data_AF-A0A1B2F5P3-F1
#
_entry.id   AF-A0A1B2F5P3-F1
#
_cell.length_a   1.000
_cell.length_b   1.000
_cell.length_c   1.000
_cell.angle_alpha   90.00
_cell.angle_beta   90.00
_cell.angle_gamma   90.00
#
_symmetry.space_group_name_H-M   'P 1'
#
loop_
_entity.id
_entity.type
_entity.pdbx_description
1 polymer ?
#
loop_
_entity_poly.entity_id
_entity_poly.type
_entity_poly.pdbx_seq_one_letter_code
_entity_poly.pdbx_strand_id
1 'polypeptide(L)'
;MKSLTLLLIASALSVTVHAETNPETNCDAKIKELEEIHRTDGQALHGGMAKDYQNLLDQAKQAQTAGNMAECQASADRAKTIYNKARGK
;
A
#
# COMPACT_ATOMS: atom_id res chain seq x y z
N MET A 1 39.22 -23.83 -29.53
CA MET A 1 37.90 -23.18 -29.63
C MET A 1 37.59 -22.51 -28.31
N LYS A 2 36.95 -21.35 -28.41
CA LYS A 2 36.81 -20.30 -27.42
C LYS A 2 35.44 -20.47 -26.76
N SER A 3 35.39 -20.59 -25.44
CA SER A 3 34.16 -20.43 -24.64
C SER A 3 34.59 -19.73 -23.36
N LEU A 4 34.64 -18.41 -23.39
CA LEU A 4 33.53 -17.51 -23.05
C LEU A 4 33.05 -17.73 -21.61
N THR A 5 33.62 -16.90 -20.74
CA THR A 5 32.88 -16.00 -19.82
C THR A 5 31.62 -16.56 -19.20
N LEU A 6 31.72 -16.96 -17.94
CA LEU A 6 30.67 -16.67 -16.97
C LEU A 6 31.32 -15.92 -15.81
N LEU A 7 31.33 -14.59 -15.96
CA LEU A 7 31.49 -13.64 -14.87
C LEU A 7 30.42 -14.00 -13.82
N LEU A 8 30.88 -14.56 -12.71
CA LEU A 8 30.14 -14.61 -11.45
C LEU A 8 29.93 -13.17 -10.98
N ILE A 9 28.87 -12.55 -11.49
CA ILE A 9 28.27 -11.40 -10.81
C ILE A 9 27.55 -12.03 -9.62
N ALA A 10 28.28 -12.18 -8.51
CA ALA A 10 27.68 -12.20 -7.20
C ALA A 10 27.06 -10.82 -7.02
N SER A 11 25.86 -10.64 -7.60
CA SER A 11 24.99 -9.53 -7.27
C SER A 11 24.80 -9.65 -5.77
N ALA A 12 25.53 -8.81 -5.05
CA ALA A 12 25.27 -8.55 -3.65
C ALA A 12 23.75 -8.45 -3.54
N LEU A 13 23.18 -9.32 -2.72
CA LEU A 13 21.85 -9.15 -2.18
C LEU A 13 21.88 -7.82 -1.44
N SER A 14 21.74 -6.74 -2.21
CA SER A 14 21.27 -5.46 -1.72
C SER A 14 19.80 -5.67 -1.47
N VAL A 15 19.51 -6.44 -0.42
CA VAL A 15 18.36 -6.15 0.41
C VAL A 15 18.66 -4.77 0.97
N THR A 16 18.34 -3.75 0.16
CA THR A 16 18.09 -2.42 0.66
C THR A 16 16.83 -2.55 1.50
N VAL A 17 16.99 -3.11 2.71
CA VAL A 17 16.22 -2.79 3.89
C VAL A 17 16.53 -1.32 4.16
N HIS A 18 15.98 -0.47 3.30
CA HIS A 18 15.83 0.93 3.59
C HIS A 18 14.54 0.96 4.40
N ALA A 19 14.69 0.60 5.68
CA ALA A 19 13.87 1.17 6.73
C ALA A 19 14.21 2.66 6.80
N GLU A 20 13.94 3.41 5.73
CA GLU A 20 13.87 4.85 5.79
C GLU A 20 12.55 5.16 6.44
N THR A 21 12.67 5.51 7.72
CA THR A 21 11.75 6.33 8.49
C THR A 21 11.38 7.60 7.70
N ASN A 22 10.49 7.45 6.73
CA ASN A 22 9.69 8.52 6.16
C ASN A 22 8.23 8.14 6.40
N PRO A 23 7.55 8.72 7.42
CA PRO A 23 6.12 8.50 7.61
C PRO A 23 5.30 8.91 6.37
N GLU A 24 5.89 9.72 5.49
CA GLU A 24 5.39 10.14 4.19
C GLU A 24 5.72 9.20 3.02
N THR A 25 6.19 7.96 3.22
CA THR A 25 6.40 7.03 2.06
C THR A 25 5.93 5.58 2.26
N ASN A 26 5.47 5.17 3.45
CA ASN A 26 5.11 3.77 3.70
C ASN A 26 3.64 3.43 3.31
N CYS A 27 3.34 3.43 2.02
CA CYS A 27 2.00 3.07 1.56
C CYS A 27 1.63 1.61 1.88
N ASP A 28 2.61 0.70 1.92
CA ASP A 28 2.43 -0.70 2.34
C ASP A 28 1.75 -0.82 3.71
N ALA A 29 2.26 -0.07 4.70
CA ALA A 29 1.69 -0.08 6.05
C ALA A 29 0.25 0.44 6.06
N LYS A 30 -0.03 1.49 5.29
CA LYS A 30 -1.39 2.06 5.18
C LYS A 30 -2.36 1.08 4.52
N ILE A 31 -1.96 0.42 3.43
CA ILE A 31 -2.79 -0.60 2.78
C ILE A 31 -3.09 -1.75 3.75
N LYS A 32 -2.07 -2.27 4.45
CA LYS A 32 -2.28 -3.35 5.44
C LYS A 32 -3.23 -2.94 6.56
N GLU A 33 -3.10 -1.71 7.05
CA GLU A 33 -4.02 -1.18 8.06
C GLU A 33 -5.46 -1.12 7.55
N LEU A 34 -5.66 -0.67 6.30
CA LEU A 34 -6.98 -0.61 5.68
C LEU A 34 -7.57 -2.00 5.40
N GLU A 35 -6.74 -2.97 5.02
CA GLU A 35 -7.18 -4.37 4.87
C GLU A 35 -7.60 -4.98 6.21
N GLU A 36 -6.88 -4.65 7.28
CA GLU A 36 -7.25 -5.08 8.63
C GLU A 36 -8.59 -4.47 9.05
N ILE A 37 -8.75 -3.15 8.90
CA ILE A 37 -10.01 -2.43 9.18
C ILE A 37 -11.16 -3.05 8.38
N HIS A 38 -10.97 -3.36 7.10
CA HIS A 38 -12.02 -3.97 6.29
C HIS A 38 -12.43 -5.34 6.85
N ARG A 39 -11.47 -6.13 7.33
CA ARG A 39 -11.70 -7.45 7.91
C ARG A 39 -12.38 -7.38 9.28
N THR A 40 -11.93 -6.49 10.17
CA THR A 40 -12.36 -6.44 11.57
C THR A 40 -13.58 -5.54 11.77
N ASP A 41 -13.59 -4.40 11.11
CA ASP A 41 -14.52 -3.30 11.31
C ASP A 41 -15.35 -3.00 10.07
N GLY A 42 -15.31 -3.86 9.04
CA GLY A 42 -16.07 -3.68 7.80
C GLY A 42 -17.57 -3.49 8.03
N GLN A 43 -18.12 -4.02 9.12
CA GLN A 43 -19.52 -3.82 9.51
C GLN A 43 -19.86 -2.36 9.88
N ALA A 44 -18.87 -1.59 10.33
CA ALA A 44 -19.04 -0.16 10.61
C ALA A 44 -19.20 0.66 9.31
N LEU A 45 -18.74 0.13 8.18
CA LEU A 45 -18.90 0.74 6.87
C LEU A 45 -20.21 0.24 6.26
N HIS A 46 -21.25 1.07 6.28
CA HIS A 46 -22.56 0.74 5.70
C HIS A 46 -22.96 1.70 4.58
N GLY A 47 -23.71 1.18 3.59
CA GLY A 47 -24.21 1.97 2.46
C GLY A 47 -23.09 2.46 1.53
N GLY A 48 -23.22 3.68 1.00
CA GLY A 48 -22.26 4.25 0.03
C GLY A 48 -20.82 4.31 0.54
N MET A 49 -20.63 4.48 1.85
CA MET A 49 -19.29 4.55 2.47
C MET A 49 -18.50 3.25 2.35
N ALA A 50 -19.17 2.09 2.41
CA ALA A 50 -18.50 0.79 2.24
C ALA A 50 -17.89 0.67 0.84
N LYS A 51 -18.65 1.11 -0.17
CA LYS A 51 -18.22 1.09 -1.56
C LYS A 51 -17.10 2.10 -1.82
N ASP A 52 -17.24 3.32 -1.30
CA ASP A 52 -16.20 4.35 -1.45
C ASP A 52 -14.90 3.93 -0.77
N TYR A 53 -14.98 3.34 0.42
CA TYR A 53 -13.83 2.78 1.13
C TYR A 53 -13.12 1.71 0.28
N GLN A 54 -13.87 0.74 -0.25
CA GLN A 54 -13.31 -0.34 -1.04
C GLN A 54 -12.67 0.17 -2.34
N ASN A 55 -13.33 1.10 -3.03
CA ASN A 55 -12.78 1.71 -4.24
C ASN A 55 -11.45 2.44 -3.97
N LEU A 56 -11.35 3.17 -2.85
CA LEU A 56 -10.12 3.87 -2.45
C LEU A 56 -9.00 2.91 -2.04
N LEU A 57 -9.33 1.80 -1.37
CA LEU A 57 -8.37 0.74 -1.06
C LEU A 57 -7.84 0.09 -2.35
N ASP A 58 -8.72 -0.19 -3.31
CA ASP A 58 -8.32 -0.75 -4.61
C ASP A 58 -7.45 0.24 -5.40
N GLN A 59 -7.78 1.53 -5.40
CA GLN A 59 -6.95 2.59 -6.00
C GLN A 59 -5.57 2.67 -5.34
N ALA A 60 -5.49 2.58 -4.01
CA ALA A 60 -4.22 2.56 -3.31
C ALA A 60 -3.35 1.37 -3.76
N LYS A 61 -3.93 0.17 -3.84
CA LYS A 61 -3.23 -1.05 -4.28
C LYS A 61 -2.79 -0.98 -5.75
N GLN A 62 -3.61 -0.40 -6.62
CA GLN A 62 -3.25 -0.18 -8.02
C GLN A 62 -2.11 0.83 -8.15
N ALA A 63 -2.19 1.96 -7.46
CA ALA A 63 -1.14 2.98 -7.45
C ALA A 63 0.18 2.43 -6.87
N GLN A 64 0.10 1.61 -5.82
CA GLN A 64 1.26 0.90 -5.28
C GLN A 64 1.92 0.02 -6.35
N THR A 65 1.12 -0.81 -7.04
CA THR A 65 1.59 -1.71 -8.10
C THR A 65 2.20 -0.94 -9.27
N ALA A 66 1.67 0.24 -9.56
CA ALA A 66 2.18 1.15 -10.59
C ALA A 66 3.41 1.97 -10.14
N GLY A 67 3.86 1.85 -8.89
CA GLY A 67 4.94 2.66 -8.32
C GLY A 67 4.57 4.12 -8.05
N ASN A 68 3.29 4.51 -8.17
CA ASN A 68 2.80 5.85 -7.90
C ASN A 68 2.50 6.01 -6.40
N MET A 69 3.55 6.23 -5.60
CA MET A 69 3.43 6.28 -4.14
C MET A 69 2.61 7.49 -3.65
N ALA A 70 2.61 8.62 -4.36
CA ALA A 70 1.81 9.78 -4.00
C ALA A 70 0.30 9.50 -4.10
N GLU A 71 -0.14 8.88 -5.20
CA GLU A 71 -1.53 8.47 -5.37
C GLU A 71 -1.93 7.34 -4.42
N CYS A 72 -1.00 6.42 -4.17
CA CYS A 72 -1.17 5.34 -3.20
C CYS A 72 -1.54 5.90 -1.82
N GLN A 73 -0.77 6.88 -1.35
CA GLN A 73 -1.00 7.52 -0.06
C GLN A 73 -2.26 8.36 -0.03
N ALA A 74 -2.47 9.20 -1.04
CA ALA A 74 -3.67 10.04 -1.11
C ALA A 74 -4.94 9.18 -1.08
N SER A 75 -4.94 8.04 -1.78
CA SER A 75 -6.07 7.11 -1.79
C SER A 75 -6.24 6.41 -0.44
N ALA A 76 -5.15 5.96 0.17
CA ALA A 76 -5.19 5.32 1.49
C ALA A 76 -5.67 6.27 2.60
N ASP A 77 -5.23 7.53 2.61
CA ASP A 77 -5.66 8.55 3.58
C ASP A 77 -7.13 8.91 3.42
N ARG A 78 -7.62 8.95 2.17
CA ARG A 78 -9.05 9.11 1.90
C ARG A 78 -9.85 7.91 2.41
N ALA A 79 -9.39 6.68 2.19
CA ALA A 79 -10.05 5.48 2.71
C ALA A 79 -10.14 5.52 4.24
N LYS A 80 -9.03 5.87 4.91
CA LYS A 80 -8.98 6.08 6.37
C LYS A 80 -9.98 7.13 6.83
N THR A 81 -10.13 8.21 6.09
CA THR A 81 -11.10 9.28 6.37
C THR A 81 -12.54 8.78 6.28
N ILE A 82 -12.88 7.97 5.27
CA ILE A 82 -14.21 7.35 5.16
C ILE A 82 -14.50 6.45 6.36
N TYR A 83 -13.53 5.65 6.76
CA TYR A 83 -13.65 4.82 7.96
C TYR A 83 -13.87 5.63 9.23
N ASN A 84 -13.07 6.68 9.46
CA ASN A 84 -13.23 7.54 10.63
C ASN A 84 -14.62 8.20 10.67
N LYS A 85 -15.10 8.71 9.53
CA LYS A 85 -16.46 9.27 9.40
C LYS A 85 -17.54 8.24 9.74
N ALA A 86 -17.41 7.02 9.26
CA ALA A 86 -18.36 5.95 9.57
C ALA A 86 -18.41 5.62 11.08
N ARG A 87 -17.34 5.92 11.82
CA ARG A 87 -17.25 5.74 13.28
C ARG A 87 -17.54 7.00 14.10
N GLY A 88 -17.89 8.12 13.46
CA GLY A 88 -18.05 9.41 14.13
C GLY A 88 -16.76 9.95 14.75
N LYS A 89 -15.60 9.67 14.12
CA LYS A 89 -14.27 10.15 14.52
C LYS A 89 -13.75 11.25 13.61
#